data_AF-A0A2G8JXJ1-F1
#
_entry.id   AF-A0A2G8JXJ1-F1
#
_cell.length_a   1.000
_cell.length_b   1.000
_cell.length_c   1.000
_cell.angle_alpha   90.00
_cell.angle_beta   90.00
_cell.angle_gamma   90.00
#
_symmetry.space_group_name_H-M   'P 1'
#
loop_
_entity.id
_entity.type
_entity.pdbx_description
1 polymer ?
#
loop_
_entity_poly.entity_id
_entity_poly.type
_entity_poly.pdbx_seq_one_letter_code
_entity_poly.pdbx_strand_id
1 'polypeptide(L)'
;MLHFTLQEMDGSLRHHQGYLGGIVTPSDGKCHLNVDGEYDDAHLYDYPSIGQLNAKMRENNIIPIFAVVESKHDLYQNLTELIEGSNVGTLLRDSSNIVDIIKNNYEKITQRVQIVDTAPAGLDLSYSSRCAEGGEFEDGNTCTGLRLGETVEFDVAITARDCLGGSKNTSFEIQQSDSKKL
;
A
#
# COMPACT_ATOMS: atom_id res chain seq x y z
N MET A 1 6.30 7.70 -3.76
CA MET A 1 5.73 7.28 -5.06
C MET A 1 4.78 6.14 -4.78
N LEU A 2 3.50 6.26 -5.16
CA LEU A 2 2.50 5.21 -5.02
C LEU A 2 2.68 4.19 -6.16
N HIS A 3 2.82 2.90 -5.85
CA HIS A 3 2.88 1.84 -6.86
C HIS A 3 1.58 1.05 -6.86
N PHE A 4 0.91 1.02 -8.00
CA PHE A 4 -0.30 0.24 -8.22
C PHE A 4 -0.02 -0.97 -9.10
N THR A 5 -0.62 -2.10 -8.75
CA THR A 5 -0.70 -3.26 -9.63
C THR A 5 -2.17 -3.59 -9.85
N LEU A 6 -2.62 -3.42 -11.10
CA LEU A 6 -3.95 -3.85 -11.52
C LEU A 6 -3.90 -5.34 -11.88
N GLN A 7 -4.82 -6.12 -11.33
CA GLN A 7 -4.98 -7.53 -11.70
C GLN A 7 -6.40 -7.79 -12.18
N GLU A 8 -6.53 -8.05 -13.48
CA GLU A 8 -7.77 -8.50 -14.11
C GLU A 8 -7.92 -10.01 -13.92
N MET A 9 -8.99 -10.44 -13.26
CA MET A 9 -9.20 -11.86 -12.95
C MET A 9 -10.63 -12.34 -13.23
N ASP A 10 -10.75 -13.22 -14.22
CA ASP A 10 -11.96 -13.98 -14.52
C ASP A 10 -12.00 -15.34 -13.79
N GLY A 11 -10.84 -15.74 -13.23
CA GLY A 11 -10.60 -17.02 -12.56
C GLY A 11 -10.46 -16.91 -11.04
N SER A 12 -10.36 -18.06 -10.38
CA SER A 12 -10.07 -18.13 -8.94
C SER A 12 -8.56 -18.18 -8.71
N LEU A 13 -8.11 -17.48 -7.67
CA LEU A 13 -6.71 -17.46 -7.24
C LEU A 13 -6.26 -18.85 -6.78
N ARG A 14 -5.09 -19.31 -7.24
CA ARG A 14 -4.50 -20.59 -6.83
C ARG A 14 -3.43 -20.34 -5.76
N HIS A 15 -3.53 -21.05 -4.65
CA HIS A 15 -2.52 -21.07 -3.59
C HIS A 15 -2.32 -22.50 -3.10
N HIS A 16 -1.06 -22.91 -2.91
CA HIS A 16 -0.68 -24.25 -2.44
C HIS A 16 -1.26 -25.41 -3.29
N GLN A 17 -1.42 -25.19 -4.60
CA GLN A 17 -1.94 -26.21 -5.53
C GLN A 17 -0.84 -26.87 -6.37
N GLY A 18 0.43 -26.45 -6.22
CA GLY A 18 1.57 -26.99 -6.95
C GLY A 18 1.76 -28.49 -6.72
N TYR A 19 1.32 -29.01 -5.57
CA TYR A 19 1.36 -30.44 -5.27
C TYR A 19 0.69 -31.30 -6.35
N LEU A 20 -0.42 -30.83 -6.94
CA LEU A 20 -1.12 -31.56 -8.01
C LEU A 20 -0.31 -31.64 -9.30
N GLY A 21 0.67 -30.75 -9.48
CA GLY A 21 1.65 -30.75 -10.56
C GLY A 21 3.01 -31.32 -10.18
N GLY A 22 3.16 -31.91 -8.98
CA GLY A 22 4.44 -32.45 -8.49
C GLY A 22 5.39 -31.42 -7.89
N ILE A 23 4.95 -30.17 -7.73
CA ILE A 23 5.74 -29.07 -7.18
C ILE A 23 5.41 -28.93 -5.69
N VAL A 24 6.39 -29.19 -4.82
CA VAL A 24 6.19 -29.19 -3.36
C VAL A 24 7.07 -28.19 -2.63
N THR A 25 7.98 -27.52 -3.35
CA THR A 25 8.88 -26.52 -2.79
C THR A 25 8.11 -25.21 -2.60
N PRO A 26 8.01 -24.66 -1.38
CA PRO A 26 7.34 -23.37 -1.18
C PRO A 26 8.05 -22.24 -1.92
N SER A 27 7.31 -21.21 -2.33
CA SER A 27 7.89 -19.98 -2.88
C SER A 27 8.92 -19.35 -1.93
N ASP A 28 10.07 -18.96 -2.48
CA ASP A 28 11.16 -18.30 -1.74
C ASP A 28 11.02 -16.76 -1.69
N GLY A 29 10.00 -16.21 -2.38
CA GLY A 29 9.71 -14.77 -2.41
C GLY A 29 10.76 -13.91 -3.12
N LYS A 30 11.60 -14.50 -3.99
CA LYS A 30 12.62 -13.78 -4.77
C LYS A 30 12.22 -13.61 -6.23
N CYS A 31 12.95 -12.73 -6.92
CA CYS A 31 12.79 -12.50 -8.35
C CYS A 31 13.55 -13.57 -9.14
N HIS A 32 12.83 -14.33 -9.97
CA HIS A 32 13.39 -15.34 -10.88
C HIS A 32 12.95 -15.05 -12.32
N LEU A 33 13.01 -13.78 -12.71
CA LEU A 33 12.77 -13.37 -14.08
C LEU A 33 14.05 -13.51 -14.91
N ASN A 34 13.93 -14.11 -16.08
CA ASN A 34 15.02 -14.23 -17.03
C ASN A 34 15.23 -12.94 -17.83
N VAL A 35 16.22 -12.94 -18.73
CA VAL A 35 16.57 -11.77 -19.55
C VAL A 35 15.46 -11.35 -20.52
N ASP A 36 14.55 -12.27 -20.85
CA ASP A 36 13.39 -12.04 -21.71
C ASP A 36 12.15 -11.59 -20.91
N GLY A 37 12.26 -11.53 -19.57
CA GLY A 37 11.18 -11.13 -18.67
C GLY A 37 10.20 -12.25 -18.31
N GLU A 38 10.54 -13.51 -18.58
CA GLU A 38 9.72 -14.67 -18.21
C GLU A 38 10.14 -15.26 -16.86
N TYR A 39 9.21 -15.94 -16.17
CA TYR A 39 9.48 -16.58 -14.88
C TYR A 39 9.97 -18.02 -15.07
N ASP A 40 11.27 -18.27 -14.87
CA ASP A 40 11.92 -19.55 -15.16
C ASP A 40 11.57 -20.65 -14.14
N ASP A 41 11.34 -20.26 -12.88
CA ASP A 41 11.21 -21.20 -11.75
C ASP A 41 9.77 -21.69 -11.50
N ALA A 42 8.87 -21.52 -12.47
CA ALA A 42 7.48 -21.97 -12.41
C ALA A 42 7.31 -23.47 -12.12
N HIS A 43 8.32 -24.27 -12.49
CA HIS A 43 8.36 -25.72 -12.31
C HIS A 43 9.02 -26.14 -10.99
N LEU A 44 9.66 -25.20 -10.29
CA LEU A 44 10.47 -25.46 -9.09
C LEU A 44 9.72 -25.08 -7.81
N TYR A 45 9.01 -23.95 -7.82
CA TYR A 45 8.33 -23.39 -6.64
C TYR A 45 6.79 -23.39 -6.78
N ASP A 46 6.11 -23.73 -5.69
CA ASP A 46 4.65 -23.62 -5.56
C ASP A 46 4.22 -22.14 -5.45
N TYR A 47 2.93 -21.89 -5.69
CA TYR A 47 2.32 -20.58 -5.58
C TYR A 47 2.58 -19.95 -4.20
N PRO A 48 2.88 -18.64 -4.12
CA PRO A 48 3.07 -17.97 -2.85
C PRO A 48 1.78 -17.99 -2.03
N SER A 49 1.92 -18.04 -0.70
CA SER A 49 0.81 -17.82 0.21
C SER A 49 0.35 -16.35 0.20
N ILE A 50 -0.89 -16.09 0.62
CA ILE A 50 -1.43 -14.73 0.78
C ILE A 50 -0.55 -13.90 1.75
N GLY A 51 -0.06 -14.53 2.83
CA GLY A 51 0.81 -13.87 3.79
C GLY A 51 2.17 -13.45 3.19
N GLN A 52 2.78 -14.31 2.37
CA GLN A 52 4.01 -13.95 1.64
C GLN A 52 3.77 -12.81 0.66
N LEU A 53 2.62 -12.83 -0.04
CA LEU A 53 2.24 -11.77 -0.97
C LEU A 53 2.06 -10.43 -0.26
N ASN A 54 1.29 -10.40 0.83
CA ASN A 54 1.07 -9.18 1.61
C ASN A 54 2.40 -8.64 2.19
N ALA A 55 3.27 -9.51 2.71
CA ALA A 55 4.58 -9.10 3.21
C ALA A 55 5.44 -8.44 2.12
N LYS A 56 5.49 -9.01 0.91
CA LYS A 56 6.27 -8.47 -0.21
C LYS A 56 5.66 -7.21 -0.81
N MET A 57 4.33 -7.12 -0.89
CA MET A 57 3.63 -5.90 -1.32
C MET A 57 3.91 -4.74 -0.38
N ARG A 58 3.87 -4.97 0.93
CA ARG A 58 4.22 -3.96 1.93
C ARG A 58 5.68 -3.53 1.81
N GLU A 59 6.61 -4.48 1.72
CA GLU A 59 8.05 -4.20 1.56
C GLU A 59 8.35 -3.34 0.33
N ASN A 60 7.63 -3.56 -0.78
CA ASN A 60 7.84 -2.87 -2.05
C ASN A 60 6.89 -1.69 -2.28
N ASN A 61 6.09 -1.33 -1.28
CA ASN A 61 5.13 -0.23 -1.35
C ASN A 61 4.10 -0.36 -2.49
N ILE A 62 3.64 -1.59 -2.75
CA ILE A 62 2.66 -1.91 -3.79
C ILE A 62 1.27 -2.05 -3.17
N ILE A 63 0.28 -1.41 -3.78
CA ILE A 63 -1.14 -1.58 -3.44
C ILE A 63 -1.84 -2.26 -4.62
N PRO A 64 -2.35 -3.50 -4.45
CA PRO A 64 -3.05 -4.18 -5.53
C PRO A 64 -4.50 -3.69 -5.67
N ILE A 65 -4.95 -3.57 -6.92
CA ILE A 65 -6.35 -3.34 -7.29
C ILE A 65 -6.83 -4.58 -8.03
N PHE A 66 -7.78 -5.29 -7.46
CA PHE A 66 -8.41 -6.47 -8.05
C PHE A 66 -9.59 -6.03 -8.93
N ALA A 67 -9.45 -6.14 -10.25
CA ALA A 67 -10.54 -5.93 -11.19
C ALA A 67 -11.11 -7.29 -11.58
N VAL A 68 -12.30 -7.62 -11.08
CA VAL A 68 -12.83 -8.99 -11.18
C VAL A 68 -14.25 -8.99 -11.71
N VAL A 69 -14.63 -10.04 -12.42
CA VAL A 69 -16.03 -10.21 -12.83
C VAL A 69 -16.94 -10.33 -11.61
N GLU A 70 -18.20 -9.91 -11.75
CA GLU A 70 -19.20 -9.87 -10.67
C GLU A 70 -19.30 -11.20 -9.90
N SER A 71 -19.23 -12.34 -10.58
CA SER A 71 -19.31 -13.67 -9.96
C SER A 71 -18.15 -14.02 -9.02
N LYS A 72 -17.09 -13.21 -9.02
CA LYS A 72 -15.90 -13.36 -8.17
C LYS A 72 -15.72 -12.23 -7.17
N HIS A 73 -16.58 -11.21 -7.20
CA HIS A 73 -16.45 -10.03 -6.36
C HIS A 73 -16.27 -10.39 -4.87
N ASP A 74 -17.19 -11.18 -4.31
CA ASP A 74 -17.16 -11.55 -2.87
C ASP A 74 -15.90 -12.32 -2.46
N LEU A 75 -15.35 -13.14 -3.36
CA LEU A 75 -14.12 -13.88 -3.09
C LEU A 75 -12.93 -12.93 -2.93
N TYR A 76 -12.79 -11.96 -3.83
CA TYR A 76 -11.70 -10.99 -3.78
C TYR A 76 -11.95 -9.90 -2.74
N GLN A 77 -13.21 -9.59 -2.42
CA GLN A 77 -13.57 -8.73 -1.29
C GLN A 77 -13.04 -9.32 0.03
N ASN A 78 -13.25 -10.62 0.27
CA ASN A 78 -12.69 -11.29 1.45
C ASN A 78 -11.16 -11.31 1.43
N LEU A 79 -10.54 -11.41 0.26
CA LEU A 79 -9.08 -11.34 0.13
C LEU A 79 -8.55 -9.96 0.52
N THR A 80 -9.33 -8.90 0.30
CA THR A 80 -8.91 -7.54 0.68
C THR A 80 -8.77 -7.34 2.18
N GLU A 81 -9.47 -8.15 2.99
CA GLU A 81 -9.32 -8.15 4.46
C GLU A 81 -7.95 -8.71 4.91
N LEU A 82 -7.29 -9.50 4.05
CA LEU A 82 -6.00 -10.12 4.35
C LEU A 82 -4.81 -9.36 3.75
N ILE A 83 -5.06 -8.50 2.76
CA ILE A 83 -4.05 -7.72 2.05
C ILE A 83 -4.33 -6.24 2.30
N GLU A 84 -3.54 -5.65 3.20
CA GLU A 84 -3.71 -4.28 3.66
C GLU A 84 -3.67 -3.28 2.49
N GLY A 85 -4.63 -2.35 2.48
CA GLY A 85 -4.76 -1.30 1.46
C GLY A 85 -5.25 -1.77 0.09
N SER A 86 -5.42 -3.08 -0.14
CA SER A 86 -5.96 -3.59 -1.40
C SER A 86 -7.42 -3.22 -1.60
N ASN A 87 -7.85 -3.14 -2.86
CA ASN A 87 -9.23 -2.84 -3.21
C ASN A 87 -9.72 -3.77 -4.31
N VAL A 88 -11.05 -3.93 -4.39
CA VAL A 88 -11.72 -4.70 -5.45
C VAL A 88 -12.66 -3.79 -6.24
N GLY A 89 -12.76 -4.02 -7.55
CA GLY A 89 -13.74 -3.39 -8.44
C GLY A 89 -14.34 -4.41 -9.39
N THR A 90 -15.66 -4.35 -9.59
CA THR A 90 -16.34 -5.19 -10.58
C THR A 90 -15.99 -4.75 -12.00
N LEU A 91 -15.36 -5.64 -12.75
CA LEU A 91 -15.07 -5.50 -14.16
C LEU A 91 -16.29 -5.91 -15.00
N LEU A 92 -16.67 -5.05 -15.95
CA LEU A 92 -17.67 -5.39 -16.96
C LEU A 92 -17.10 -6.42 -17.93
N ARG A 93 -17.96 -7.22 -18.58
CA ARG A 93 -17.54 -8.31 -19.48
C ARG A 93 -16.69 -7.84 -20.67
N ASP A 94 -16.84 -6.59 -21.07
CA ASP A 94 -16.08 -5.95 -22.15
C ASP A 94 -14.90 -5.12 -21.63
N SER A 95 -14.63 -5.15 -20.32
CA SER A 95 -13.60 -4.37 -19.62
C SER A 95 -13.69 -2.86 -19.85
N SER A 96 -14.86 -2.35 -20.29
CA SER A 96 -15.05 -0.95 -20.66
C SER A 96 -14.91 0.03 -19.49
N ASN A 97 -15.13 -0.43 -18.25
CA ASN A 97 -15.06 0.39 -17.04
C ASN A 97 -13.71 0.33 -16.31
N ILE A 98 -12.67 -0.28 -16.90
CA ILE A 98 -11.38 -0.45 -16.22
C ILE A 98 -10.73 0.88 -15.81
N VAL A 99 -10.85 1.91 -16.65
CA VAL A 99 -10.31 3.25 -16.38
C VAL A 99 -11.00 3.87 -15.15
N ASP A 100 -12.32 3.70 -15.04
CA ASP A 100 -13.09 4.21 -13.91
C ASP A 100 -12.73 3.47 -12.62
N ILE A 101 -12.50 2.15 -12.69
CA ILE A 101 -12.04 1.36 -11.54
C ILE A 101 -10.69 1.90 -11.04
N ILE A 102 -9.72 2.11 -11.93
CA ILE A 102 -8.40 2.65 -11.54
C ILE A 102 -8.57 4.04 -10.92
N LYS A 103 -9.30 4.93 -11.58
CA LYS A 103 -9.49 6.31 -11.12
C LYS A 103 -10.14 6.37 -9.74
N ASN A 104 -11.23 5.63 -9.53
CA ASN A 104 -11.96 5.61 -8.26
C ASN A 104 -11.10 5.05 -7.12
N ASN A 105 -10.30 4.00 -7.37
CA ASN A 105 -9.41 3.44 -6.36
C ASN A 105 -8.23 4.37 -6.05
N TYR A 106 -7.69 5.02 -7.08
CA TYR A 106 -6.65 6.02 -6.90
C TYR A 106 -7.15 7.20 -6.04
N GLU A 107 -8.35 7.72 -6.34
CA GLU A 107 -8.99 8.78 -5.54
C GLU A 107 -9.16 8.35 -4.08
N LYS A 108 -9.72 7.16 -3.80
CA LYS A 108 -9.89 6.63 -2.44
C LYS A 108 -8.60 6.60 -1.62
N ILE A 109 -7.48 6.23 -2.25
CA ILE A 109 -6.19 6.08 -1.56
C ILE A 109 -5.54 7.46 -1.33
N THR A 110 -5.67 8.37 -2.28
CA THR A 110 -5.13 9.74 -2.18
C THR A 110 -5.92 10.66 -1.26
N GLN A 111 -7.10 10.26 -0.82
CA GLN A 111 -7.97 11.05 0.07
C GLN A 111 -7.44 11.21 1.49
N ARG A 112 -6.46 10.40 1.93
CA ARG A 112 -5.90 10.48 3.28
C ARG A 112 -4.39 10.63 3.26
N VAL A 113 -3.90 11.65 3.94
CA VAL A 113 -2.47 11.91 4.16
C VAL A 113 -2.25 12.01 5.66
N GLN A 114 -1.35 11.19 6.19
CA GLN A 114 -0.90 11.26 7.57
C GLN A 114 0.61 11.40 7.58
N ILE A 115 1.19 12.12 8.53
CA ILE A 115 2.64 12.20 8.73
C ILE A 115 3.05 11.53 10.04
N VAL A 116 4.19 10.84 9.99
CA VAL A 116 4.80 10.15 11.13
C VAL A 116 6.28 10.51 11.21
N ASP A 117 6.82 10.48 12.41
CA ASP A 117 8.24 10.75 12.64
C ASP A 117 8.95 9.59 13.33
N THR A 118 10.28 9.66 13.26
CA THR A 118 11.22 8.76 13.93
C THR A 118 11.99 9.49 15.04
N ALA A 119 11.39 10.53 15.64
CA ALA A 119 12.10 11.36 16.58
C ALA A 119 12.56 10.55 17.81
N PRO A 120 13.81 10.74 18.27
CA PRO A 120 14.32 10.05 19.43
C PRO A 120 13.69 10.55 20.74
N ALA A 121 13.76 9.71 21.77
CA ALA A 121 13.37 10.09 23.12
C ALA A 121 14.11 11.37 23.56
N GLY A 122 13.36 12.34 24.09
CA GLY A 122 13.86 13.66 24.48
C GLY A 122 13.48 14.78 23.50
N LEU A 123 13.01 14.46 22.29
CA LEU A 123 12.30 15.40 21.41
C LEU A 123 10.79 15.16 21.51
N ASP A 124 10.02 16.25 21.52
CA ASP A 124 8.57 16.25 21.47
C ASP A 124 8.12 17.01 20.23
N LEU A 125 7.28 16.39 19.40
CA LEU A 125 6.76 16.97 18.17
C LEU A 125 5.26 17.17 18.32
N SER A 126 4.81 18.40 18.11
CA SER A 126 3.40 18.73 17.99
C SER A 126 3.08 19.08 16.55
N TYR A 127 1.97 18.55 16.05
CA TYR A 127 1.55 18.69 14.67
C TYR A 127 0.25 19.48 14.59
N SER A 128 0.22 20.45 13.69
CA SER A 128 -1.01 21.09 13.25
C SER A 128 -1.11 20.97 11.74
N SER A 129 -2.26 20.58 11.23
CA SER A 129 -2.49 20.30 9.81
C SER A 129 -3.49 21.25 9.19
N ARG A 130 -3.22 21.73 7.99
CA ARG A 130 -4.12 22.48 7.12
C ARG A 130 -4.43 21.62 5.89
N CYS A 131 -5.61 21.03 5.86
CA CYS A 131 -5.99 20.05 4.85
C CYS A 131 -6.63 20.64 3.59
N ALA A 132 -7.05 21.90 3.63
CA ALA A 132 -7.60 22.62 2.49
C ALA A 132 -6.84 23.93 2.27
N GLU A 133 -6.68 24.33 1.00
CA GLU A 133 -6.02 25.59 0.65
C GLU A 133 -6.80 26.77 1.25
N GLY A 134 -6.13 27.56 2.09
CA GLY A 134 -6.76 28.67 2.83
C GLY A 134 -7.60 28.26 4.05
N GLY A 135 -7.59 26.98 4.44
CA GLY A 135 -8.18 26.51 5.70
C GLY A 135 -7.40 26.97 6.94
N GLU A 136 -7.97 26.74 8.12
CA GLU A 136 -7.26 26.94 9.39
C GLU A 136 -6.40 25.72 9.73
N PHE A 137 -5.38 25.92 10.57
CA PHE A 137 -4.59 24.83 11.11
C PHE A 137 -5.37 24.16 12.25
N GLU A 138 -5.59 22.86 12.13
CA GLU A 138 -6.22 22.03 13.14
C GLU A 138 -5.17 21.14 13.82
N ASP A 139 -5.34 20.89 15.12
CA ASP A 139 -4.45 19.99 15.86
C ASP A 139 -4.54 18.57 15.30
N GLY A 140 -3.41 18.03 14.85
CA GLY A 140 -3.35 16.71 14.25
C GLY A 140 -2.27 16.57 13.19
N ASN A 141 -1.95 15.31 12.89
CA ASN A 141 -0.99 14.92 11.87
C ASN A 141 -1.66 14.22 10.68
N THR A 142 -2.99 14.35 10.53
CA THR A 142 -3.79 13.58 9.57
C THR A 142 -4.80 14.47 8.86
N CYS A 143 -4.80 14.42 7.54
CA CYS A 143 -5.80 14.99 6.66
C CYS A 143 -6.62 13.90 5.97
N THR A 144 -7.92 14.09 5.85
CA THR A 144 -8.86 13.15 5.21
C THR A 144 -9.81 13.87 4.25
N GLY A 145 -10.30 13.16 3.23
CA GLY A 145 -11.24 13.72 2.25
C GLY A 145 -10.58 14.56 1.15
N LEU A 146 -9.26 14.42 0.98
CA LEU A 146 -8.48 15.18 0.00
C LEU A 146 -8.84 14.81 -1.44
N ARG A 147 -8.81 15.77 -2.34
CA ARG A 147 -8.93 15.55 -3.79
C ARG A 147 -7.57 15.54 -4.45
N LEU A 148 -7.52 14.89 -5.61
CA LEU A 148 -6.32 14.87 -6.43
C LEU A 148 -5.88 16.29 -6.81
N GLY A 149 -4.62 16.60 -6.51
CA GLY A 149 -4.03 17.91 -6.78
C GLY A 149 -4.17 18.91 -5.62
N GLU A 150 -4.88 18.57 -4.54
CA GLU A 150 -4.88 19.41 -3.34
C GLU A 150 -3.53 19.33 -2.62
N THR A 151 -3.08 20.48 -2.12
CA THR A 151 -1.87 20.59 -1.32
C THR A 151 -2.26 20.76 0.14
N VAL A 152 -1.67 19.92 0.99
CA VAL A 152 -1.83 20.01 2.46
C VAL A 152 -0.57 20.60 3.06
N GLU A 153 -0.73 21.34 4.15
CA GLU A 153 0.38 21.91 4.90
C GLU A 153 0.37 21.39 6.33
N PHE A 154 1.56 21.12 6.87
CA PHE A 154 1.74 20.72 8.24
C PHE A 154 2.70 21.70 8.91
N ASP A 155 2.26 22.28 10.01
CA ASP A 155 3.11 23.02 10.93
C ASP A 155 3.60 22.06 12.02
N VAL A 156 4.90 22.04 12.25
CA VAL A 156 5.55 21.08 13.14
C VAL A 156 6.34 21.85 14.18
N ALA A 157 5.85 21.86 15.41
CA ALA A 157 6.55 22.43 16.55
C ALA A 157 7.44 21.37 17.21
N ILE A 158 8.75 21.57 17.15
CA ILE A 158 9.75 20.66 17.73
C ILE A 158 10.25 21.25 19.05
N THR A 159 10.07 20.51 20.14
CA THR A 159 10.52 20.90 21.48
C THR A 159 11.53 19.89 22.01
N ALA A 160 12.74 20.36 22.32
CA ALA A 160 13.73 19.55 23.03
C ALA A 160 13.44 19.59 24.54
N ARG A 161 13.05 18.45 25.11
CA ARG A 161 12.79 18.29 26.55
C ARG A 161 14.07 17.97 27.32
N ASP A 162 14.91 17.13 26.73
CA ASP A 162 16.14 16.66 27.36
C ASP A 162 17.36 17.02 26.53
N CYS A 163 18.51 17.09 27.21
CA CYS A 163 19.79 17.13 26.51
C CYS A 163 20.03 15.75 25.88
N LEU A 164 19.93 15.67 24.55
CA LEU A 164 20.18 14.47 23.77
C LEU A 164 21.67 14.10 23.87
N GLY A 165 22.04 13.34 24.90
CA GLY A 165 23.43 12.99 25.20
C GLY A 165 24.04 12.07 24.15
N GLY A 166 25.25 12.40 23.68
CA GLY A 166 26.12 11.47 22.95
C GLY A 166 26.63 11.95 21.59
N SER A 167 26.00 12.94 20.96
CA SER A 167 26.53 13.55 19.74
C SER A 167 26.06 15.00 19.61
N LYS A 168 26.88 15.87 19.00
CA LYS A 168 26.50 17.27 18.76
C LYS A 168 25.33 17.42 17.78
N ASN A 169 25.03 16.38 17.00
CA ASN A 169 24.07 16.40 15.91
C ASN A 169 23.17 15.17 15.97
N THR A 170 21.86 15.37 16.13
CA THR A 170 20.85 14.32 16.04
C THR A 170 20.08 14.47 14.74
N SER A 171 19.76 13.35 14.09
CA SER A 171 18.95 13.31 12.87
C SER A 171 17.77 12.38 13.07
N PHE A 172 16.61 12.79 12.54
CA PHE A 172 15.39 12.00 12.47
C PHE A 172 14.65 12.39 11.20
N GLU A 173 13.69 11.57 10.80
CA GLU A 173 12.90 11.77 9.59
C GLU A 173 11.43 11.98 9.95
N ILE A 174 10.81 12.95 9.29
CA ILE A 174 9.36 13.11 9.20
C ILE A 174 8.99 12.65 7.80
N GLN A 175 8.11 11.66 7.73
CA GLN A 175 7.69 11.07 6.48
C GLN A 175 6.16 10.96 6.44
N GLN A 176 5.61 10.98 5.24
CA GLN A 176 4.23 10.58 5.07
C GLN A 176 4.09 9.14 5.57
N SER A 177 3.19 8.93 6.52
CA SER A 177 2.71 7.60 6.87
C SER A 177 2.28 6.94 5.58
N ASP A 178 2.80 5.75 5.33
CA ASP A 178 2.23 4.89 4.31
C ASP A 178 0.72 4.83 4.55
N SER A 179 -0.09 5.37 3.63
CA SER A 179 -1.57 5.32 3.66
C SER A 179 -2.14 3.89 3.66
N LYS A 180 -1.28 2.89 3.92
CA LYS A 180 -1.46 1.45 3.87
C LYS A 180 -2.04 0.85 5.14
N LYS A 181 -2.03 1.57 6.27
CA LYS A 181 -2.86 1.22 7.43
C LYS A 181 -4.25 1.84 7.27
N LEU A 182 -5.01 1.30 6.32
CA LEU A 182 -6.47 1.41 6.32
C LEU A 182 -7.02 0.54 7.45
#